data_AF-A0AA39FFG6-F1
#
_entry.id   AF-A0AA39FFG6-F1
#
_cell.length_a   1.000
_cell.length_b   1.000
_cell.length_c   1.000
_cell.angle_alpha   90.00
_cell.angle_beta   90.00
_cell.angle_gamma   90.00
#
_symmetry.space_group_name_H-M   'P 1'
#
loop_
_entity.id
_entity.type
_entity.pdbx_description
1 polymer ?
#
loop_
_entity_poly.entity_id
_entity_poly.type
_entity_poly.pdbx_seq_one_letter_code
_entity_poly.pdbx_strand_id
1 'polypeptide(L)'
;MNNYSIMLIFIVFLYELVFIDGNAAAGAQITNPRQRIGREPPTVTIPGQGILVGKEIPLARPQKVTAYLGVPYAHPPIGQRRFTSPVTDPPVSWNGPRNATQFASSCQQVSDRRKLHENLYRRLLPSTWVDPGVSEDCLYLNLYIPDGKF
;
A
#
# COMPACT_ATOMS: atom_id res chain seq x y z
N MET A 1 42.66 54.19 14.08
CA MET A 1 41.78 53.03 14.37
C MET A 1 42.45 51.81 13.78
N ASN A 2 42.95 50.89 14.63
CA ASN A 2 43.77 49.76 14.20
C ASN A 2 42.94 48.69 13.48
N ASN A 3 43.53 48.05 12.47
CA ASN A 3 42.89 47.03 11.61
C ASN A 3 42.29 45.84 12.40
N TYR A 4 42.77 45.58 13.62
CA TYR A 4 42.22 44.57 14.54
C TYR A 4 40.86 44.95 15.13
N SER A 5 40.58 46.25 15.32
CA SER A 5 39.30 46.74 15.87
C SER A 5 38.17 46.60 14.83
N ILE A 6 38.49 46.78 13.54
CA ILE A 6 37.54 46.63 12.43
C ILE A 6 37.20 45.15 12.21
N MET A 7 38.18 44.25 12.31
CA MET A 7 37.96 42.79 12.22
C MET A 7 37.09 42.24 13.36
N LEU A 8 37.26 42.73 14.60
CA LEU A 8 36.42 42.33 15.73
C LEU A 8 34.97 42.79 15.58
N ILE A 9 34.74 44.00 15.07
CA ILE A 9 33.37 44.51 14.81
C ILE A 9 32.66 43.69 13.73
N PHE A 10 33.36 43.31 12.65
CA PHE A 10 32.78 42.46 11.60
C PHE A 10 32.43 41.05 12.10
N ILE A 11 33.23 40.46 12.99
CA ILE A 11 32.96 39.12 13.55
C ILE A 11 31.76 39.16 14.52
N VAL A 12 31.61 40.22 15.32
CA VAL A 12 30.44 40.42 16.18
C VAL A 12 29.17 40.65 15.35
N PHE A 13 29.24 41.44 14.27
CA PHE A 13 28.11 41.68 13.37
C PHE A 13 27.67 40.41 12.60
N LEU A 14 28.62 39.53 12.25
CA LEU A 14 28.32 38.23 11.64
C LEU A 14 27.75 37.23 12.66
N TYR A 15 28.10 37.35 13.94
CA TYR A 15 27.53 36.50 15.00
C TYR A 15 26.08 36.89 15.35
N GLU A 16 25.77 38.18 15.37
CA GLU A 16 24.41 38.70 15.63
C GLU A 16 23.40 38.32 14.53
N LEU A 17 23.85 38.13 13.28
CA LEU A 17 22.98 37.71 12.16
C LEU A 17 22.67 36.20 12.14
N VAL A 18 23.36 35.38 12.93
CA VAL A 18 23.14 33.92 13.00
C VAL A 18 22.10 33.53 14.07
N PHE A 19 21.66 34.46 14.92
CA PHE A 19 20.79 34.17 16.07
C PHE A 19 19.36 34.73 16.01
N ILE A 20 18.91 35.26 14.86
CA ILE A 20 17.51 35.65 14.66
C ILE A 20 16.89 34.75 13.59
N ASP A 21 16.50 33.53 13.97
CA ASP A 21 15.37 32.78 13.40
C ASP A 21 15.30 31.41 14.09
N GLY A 22 14.74 31.36 15.29
CA GLY A 22 14.75 30.11 16.05
C GLY A 22 13.90 30.08 17.31
N ASN A 23 12.74 30.75 17.33
CA ASN A 23 11.71 30.49 18.34
C ASN A 23 10.32 30.71 17.73
N ALA A 24 9.92 29.81 16.82
CA ALA A 24 8.51 29.62 16.53
C ALA A 24 7.88 28.95 17.76
N ALA A 25 7.13 29.74 18.52
CA ALA A 25 6.33 29.28 19.64
C ALA A 25 5.52 28.03 19.25
N ALA A 26 5.66 26.97 20.06
CA ALA A 26 4.83 25.79 20.00
C ALA A 26 3.37 26.19 20.26
N GLY A 27 2.64 26.49 19.19
CA GLY A 27 1.19 26.55 19.22
C GLY A 27 0.67 25.15 19.54
N ALA A 28 0.19 24.95 20.76
CA ALA A 28 -0.57 23.77 21.13
C ALA A 28 -1.79 23.67 20.21
N GLN A 29 -1.67 22.88 19.14
CA GLN A 29 -2.82 22.43 18.38
C GLN A 29 -3.64 21.59 19.35
N ILE A 30 -4.78 22.11 19.80
CA ILE A 30 -5.81 21.31 20.46
C ILE A 30 -6.28 20.32 19.40
N THR A 31 -5.62 19.16 19.32
CA THR A 31 -6.06 18.07 18.45
C THR A 31 -7.39 17.60 18.98
N ASN A 32 -8.46 17.95 18.26
CA ASN A 32 -9.79 17.42 18.53
C ASN A 32 -9.68 15.88 18.63
N PRO A 33 -9.93 15.27 19.80
CA PRO A 33 -9.75 13.83 19.98
C PRO A 33 -10.69 13.00 19.10
N ARG A 34 -11.68 13.63 18.45
CA ARG A 34 -12.70 12.96 17.62
C ARG A 34 -12.26 12.65 16.19
N GLN A 35 -11.05 13.01 15.76
CA GLN A 35 -10.63 12.80 14.36
C GLN A 35 -9.65 11.63 14.12
N ARG A 36 -9.43 10.77 15.12
CA ARG A 36 -8.64 9.53 14.96
C ARG A 36 -9.20 8.34 15.74
N ILE A 37 -10.45 7.96 15.49
CA ILE A 37 -10.76 6.54 15.58
C ILE A 37 -10.45 5.99 14.19
N GLY A 38 -9.24 5.48 14.01
CA GLY A 38 -8.90 4.71 12.81
C GLY A 38 -9.94 3.61 12.68
N ARG A 39 -10.72 3.64 11.60
CA ARG A 39 -11.72 2.60 11.36
C ARG A 39 -10.97 1.27 11.29
N GLU A 40 -11.41 0.29 12.07
CA GLU A 40 -10.82 -1.04 12.06
C GLU A 40 -10.86 -1.61 10.64
N PRO A 41 -9.77 -2.21 10.13
CA PRO A 41 -9.77 -2.78 8.79
C PRO A 41 -10.81 -3.90 8.69
N PRO A 42 -11.49 -4.05 7.54
CA PRO A 42 -12.46 -5.11 7.36
C PRO A 42 -11.76 -6.46 7.45
N THR A 43 -12.28 -7.36 8.28
CA THR A 43 -11.76 -8.72 8.45
C THR A 43 -12.81 -9.76 8.09
N VAL A 44 -12.36 -10.92 7.60
CA VAL A 44 -13.23 -12.07 7.32
C VAL A 44 -12.50 -13.37 7.67
N THR A 45 -13.22 -14.30 8.28
CA THR A 45 -12.71 -15.65 8.56
C THR A 45 -13.12 -16.59 7.44
N ILE A 46 -12.16 -17.25 6.81
CA ILE A 46 -12.41 -18.28 5.79
C ILE A 46 -12.26 -19.66 6.45
N PRO A 47 -13.32 -20.49 6.44
CA PRO A 47 -13.29 -21.84 7.00
C PRO A 47 -12.13 -22.66 6.41
N GLY A 48 -11.33 -23.28 7.27
CA GLY A 48 -10.21 -24.13 6.85
C GLY A 48 -8.96 -23.40 6.34
N GLN A 49 -8.98 -22.07 6.17
CA GLN A 49 -7.83 -21.30 5.67
C GLN A 49 -7.25 -20.31 6.68
N GLY A 50 -8.10 -19.48 7.31
CA GLY A 50 -7.65 -18.47 8.28
C GLY A 50 -8.38 -17.14 8.16
N ILE A 51 -7.85 -16.10 8.81
CA ILE A 51 -8.43 -14.75 8.83
C ILE A 51 -7.76 -13.88 7.77
N LEU A 52 -8.55 -13.14 6.99
CA LEU A 52 -8.07 -12.11 6.07
C LEU A 52 -8.33 -10.71 6.63
N VAL A 53 -7.41 -9.79 6.35
CA VAL A 53 -7.53 -8.36 6.63
C VAL A 53 -7.53 -7.60 5.30
N GLY A 54 -8.66 -7.01 4.92
CA GLY A 54 -8.87 -6.31 3.66
C GLY A 54 -8.75 -4.79 3.79
N LYS A 55 -9.21 -4.08 2.77
CA LYS A 55 -9.30 -2.61 2.75
C LYS A 55 -10.63 -2.12 2.20
N GLU A 56 -11.08 -0.95 2.65
CA GLU A 56 -12.20 -0.26 2.02
C GLU A 56 -11.68 0.65 0.91
N ILE A 57 -12.34 0.60 -0.25
CA ILE A 57 -12.11 1.47 -1.40
C ILE A 57 -13.32 2.41 -1.48
N PRO A 58 -13.15 3.72 -1.20
CA PRO A 58 -14.23 4.68 -1.32
C PRO A 58 -14.58 4.89 -2.80
N LEU A 59 -15.87 4.94 -3.11
CA LEU A 59 -16.40 5.31 -4.43
C LEU A 59 -17.10 6.69 -4.35
N ALA A 60 -17.88 7.03 -5.39
CA ALA A 60 -18.75 8.20 -5.35
C ALA A 60 -19.74 8.08 -4.18
N ARG A 61 -19.88 9.15 -3.38
CA ARG A 61 -20.59 9.10 -2.09
C ARG A 61 -22.06 8.72 -2.26
N PRO A 62 -22.63 7.88 -1.38
CA PRO A 62 -22.05 7.26 -0.18
C PRO A 62 -21.47 5.84 -0.40
N GLN A 63 -21.24 5.41 -1.64
CA GLN A 63 -20.87 4.03 -1.95
C GLN A 63 -19.42 3.72 -1.59
N LYS A 64 -19.18 2.48 -1.15
CA LYS A 64 -17.84 1.93 -0.93
C LYS A 64 -17.80 0.46 -1.29
N VAL A 65 -16.60 -0.04 -1.55
CA VAL A 65 -16.34 -1.46 -1.81
C VAL A 65 -15.32 -1.98 -0.80
N THR A 66 -15.58 -3.13 -0.22
CA THR A 66 -14.59 -3.85 0.58
C THR A 66 -13.79 -4.75 -0.35
N ALA A 67 -12.47 -4.65 -0.31
CA ALA A 67 -11.57 -5.42 -1.16
C ALA A 67 -10.68 -6.36 -0.33
N TYR A 68 -10.58 -7.61 -0.76
CA TYR A 68 -9.60 -8.60 -0.31
C TYR A 68 -8.79 -9.05 -1.51
N LEU A 69 -7.52 -8.68 -1.56
CA LEU A 69 -6.63 -8.84 -2.71
C LEU A 69 -5.57 -9.90 -2.41
N GLY A 70 -5.13 -10.62 -3.45
CA GLY A 70 -4.06 -11.61 -3.33
C GLY A 70 -4.42 -12.79 -2.41
N VAL A 71 -5.68 -13.26 -2.47
CA VAL A 71 -6.17 -14.37 -1.65
C VAL A 71 -5.85 -15.70 -2.34
N PRO A 72 -5.05 -16.61 -1.76
CA PRO A 72 -4.69 -17.87 -2.41
C PRO A 72 -5.91 -18.80 -2.50
N TYR A 73 -6.17 -19.34 -3.68
CA TYR A 73 -7.27 -20.29 -3.92
C TYR A 73 -6.81 -21.72 -4.22
N ALA A 74 -5.52 -21.90 -4.52
CA ALA A 74 -4.90 -23.19 -4.76
C ALA A 74 -3.44 -23.15 -4.32
N HIS A 75 -2.83 -24.32 -4.17
CA HIS A 75 -1.41 -24.44 -3.90
C HIS A 75 -0.56 -23.95 -5.09
N PRO A 76 0.63 -23.36 -4.86
CA PRO A 76 1.50 -22.89 -5.93
C PRO A 76 1.83 -24.00 -6.95
N PRO A 77 1.64 -23.78 -8.26
CA PRO A 77 1.85 -24.78 -9.31
C PRO A 77 3.33 -24.87 -9.73
N ILE A 78 4.23 -24.87 -8.75
CA ILE A 78 5.68 -24.86 -8.93
C ILE A 78 6.29 -26.26 -8.77
N GLY A 79 7.44 -26.49 -9.40
CA GLY A 79 8.18 -27.75 -9.30
C GLY A 79 7.35 -28.94 -9.80
N GLN A 80 7.17 -29.97 -8.96
CA GLN A 80 6.44 -31.19 -9.32
C GLN A 80 4.94 -30.97 -9.54
N ARG A 81 4.39 -29.82 -9.11
CA ARG A 81 2.99 -29.42 -9.35
C ARG A 81 2.79 -28.69 -10.67
N ARG A 82 3.88 -28.43 -11.41
CA ARG A 82 3.80 -27.79 -12.71
C ARG A 82 3.14 -28.76 -13.69
N PHE A 83 2.21 -28.24 -14.49
CA PHE A 83 1.44 -29.00 -15.49
C PHE A 83 0.52 -30.09 -14.91
N THR A 84 0.25 -30.06 -13.61
CA THR A 84 -0.81 -30.85 -12.99
C THR A 84 -2.05 -29.98 -12.77
N SER A 85 -3.19 -30.60 -12.49
CA SER A 85 -4.37 -29.87 -12.01
C SER A 85 -4.01 -29.07 -10.74
N PRO A 86 -4.58 -27.86 -10.55
CA PRO A 86 -4.42 -27.11 -9.31
C PRO A 86 -4.83 -27.94 -8.10
N VAL A 87 -3.98 -27.99 -7.09
CA VAL A 87 -4.28 -28.69 -5.83
C VAL A 87 -5.01 -27.74 -4.91
N THR A 88 -6.22 -28.11 -4.50
CA THR A 88 -7.11 -27.30 -3.64
C THR A 88 -7.39 -27.95 -2.28
N ASP A 89 -7.08 -29.24 -2.12
CA ASP A 89 -7.29 -29.99 -0.89
C ASP A 89 -5.96 -30.53 -0.32
N PRO A 90 -5.64 -30.30 0.96
CA PRO A 90 -6.33 -29.36 1.86
C PRO A 90 -6.16 -27.91 1.37
N PRO A 91 -7.08 -27.00 1.73
CA PRO A 91 -6.98 -25.62 1.30
C PRO A 91 -5.73 -24.95 1.87
N VAL A 92 -5.17 -24.01 1.11
CA VAL A 92 -3.99 -23.26 1.55
C VAL A 92 -4.36 -22.44 2.79
N SER A 93 -3.78 -22.79 3.93
CA SER A 93 -4.03 -22.14 5.21
C SER A 93 -2.83 -21.34 5.70
N TRP A 94 -3.08 -20.42 6.63
CA TRP A 94 -2.06 -19.57 7.22
C TRP A 94 -2.34 -19.34 8.71
N ASN A 95 -1.29 -19.04 9.46
CA ASN A 95 -1.38 -18.73 10.88
C ASN A 95 -1.63 -17.24 11.09
N GLY A 96 -2.61 -16.92 11.94
CA GLY A 96 -2.97 -15.55 12.28
C GLY A 96 -3.66 -14.77 11.14
N PRO A 97 -3.84 -13.45 11.29
CA PRO A 97 -4.43 -12.62 10.25
C PRO A 97 -3.49 -12.42 9.06
N ARG A 98 -3.95 -12.72 7.84
CA ARG A 98 -3.23 -12.46 6.59
C ARG A 98 -3.63 -11.11 6.01
N ASN A 99 -2.63 -10.32 5.64
CA ASN A 99 -2.84 -9.08 4.93
C ASN A 99 -3.31 -9.35 3.48
N ALA A 100 -4.52 -8.93 3.15
CA ALA A 100 -5.16 -9.03 1.84
C ALA A 100 -5.46 -7.65 1.25
N THR A 101 -4.53 -6.70 1.39
CA THR A 101 -4.68 -5.32 0.89
C THR A 101 -3.91 -5.04 -0.40
N GLN A 102 -3.14 -6.01 -0.89
CA GLN A 102 -2.25 -5.90 -2.04
C GLN A 102 -2.49 -7.04 -3.03
N PHE A 103 -2.26 -6.77 -4.32
CA PHE A 103 -2.31 -7.80 -5.35
C PHE A 103 -1.15 -8.78 -5.19
N ALA A 104 -1.40 -10.05 -5.51
CA ALA A 104 -0.35 -11.04 -5.70
C ALA A 104 0.22 -10.94 -7.13
N SER A 105 1.36 -11.57 -7.36
CA SER A 105 2.01 -11.65 -8.67
C SER A 105 1.09 -12.21 -9.74
N SER A 106 1.19 -11.64 -10.94
CA SER A 106 0.53 -12.16 -12.14
C SER A 106 1.23 -13.43 -12.65
N CYS A 107 0.51 -14.24 -13.43
CA CYS A 107 1.09 -15.44 -14.03
C CYS A 107 2.07 -15.10 -15.16
N GLN A 108 2.99 -16.03 -15.46
CA GLN A 108 3.90 -15.93 -16.59
C GLN A 108 3.15 -15.70 -17.90
N GLN A 109 3.44 -14.57 -18.55
CA GLN A 109 2.91 -14.18 -19.86
C GLN A 109 4.04 -13.61 -20.71
N VAL A 110 3.93 -13.72 -22.04
CA VAL A 110 4.94 -13.20 -22.97
C VAL A 110 4.93 -11.67 -22.93
N SER A 111 5.91 -11.06 -22.26
CA SER A 111 6.02 -9.60 -22.09
C SER A 111 6.42 -8.86 -23.36
N ASP A 112 7.11 -9.53 -24.28
CA ASP A 112 7.80 -8.87 -25.39
C ASP A 112 6.87 -8.55 -26.56
N ARG A 113 5.61 -8.99 -26.48
CA ARG A 113 4.59 -8.80 -27.51
C ARG A 113 3.29 -8.25 -26.94
N ARG A 114 3.40 -7.27 -26.03
CA ARG A 114 2.20 -6.60 -25.51
C ARG A 114 1.39 -5.99 -26.64
N LYS A 115 0.13 -6.39 -26.74
CA LYS A 115 -0.80 -5.84 -27.72
C LYS A 115 -1.07 -4.37 -27.40
N LEU A 116 -1.49 -3.58 -28.39
CA LEU A 116 -1.81 -2.15 -28.19
C LEU A 116 -2.77 -1.93 -27.01
N HIS A 117 -3.79 -2.76 -26.86
CA HIS A 117 -4.75 -2.63 -25.77
C HIS A 117 -4.12 -2.84 -24.37
N GLU A 118 -3.13 -3.72 -24.23
CA GLU A 118 -2.44 -3.95 -22.95
C GLU A 118 -1.58 -2.73 -22.57
N ASN A 119 -0.94 -2.12 -23.57
CA ASN A 119 -0.19 -0.89 -23.38
C ASN A 119 -1.09 0.30 -23.02
N LEU A 120 -2.25 0.41 -23.66
CA LEU A 120 -3.25 1.44 -23.33
C LEU A 120 -3.83 1.22 -21.93
N TYR A 121 -4.22 -0.01 -21.60
CA TYR A 121 -4.74 -0.35 -20.28
C TYR A 121 -3.76 0.02 -19.17
N ARG A 122 -2.48 -0.30 -19.34
CA ARG A 122 -1.44 0.06 -18.37
C ARG A 122 -1.29 1.57 -18.16
N ARG A 123 -1.57 2.40 -19.17
CA ARG A 123 -1.58 3.87 -19.04
C ARG A 123 -2.79 4.40 -18.29
N LEU A 124 -3.88 3.63 -18.22
CA LEU A 124 -5.08 3.99 -17.46
C LEU A 124 -4.96 3.63 -15.97
N LEU A 125 -4.00 2.77 -15.61
CA LEU A 125 -3.75 2.42 -14.22
C LEU A 125 -3.08 3.59 -13.49
N PRO A 126 -3.49 3.90 -12.24
CA PRO A 126 -2.88 4.97 -11.48
C PRO A 126 -1.39 4.66 -11.21
N SER A 127 -0.53 5.68 -11.31
CA SER A 127 0.92 5.54 -11.09
C SER A 127 1.29 5.13 -9.66
N THR A 128 0.37 5.24 -8.71
CA THR A 128 0.50 4.80 -7.32
C THR A 128 0.34 3.29 -7.15
N TRP A 129 -0.05 2.56 -8.20
CA TRP A 129 -0.18 1.12 -8.15
C TRP A 129 1.19 0.45 -8.19
N VAL A 130 1.48 -0.35 -7.18
CA VAL A 130 2.65 -1.21 -7.14
C VAL A 130 2.33 -2.46 -7.97
N ASP A 131 3.09 -2.67 -9.05
CA ASP A 131 3.04 -3.92 -9.81
C ASP A 131 3.73 -5.03 -8.99
N PRO A 132 3.00 -6.07 -8.55
CA PRO A 132 3.59 -7.19 -7.80
C PRO A 132 4.46 -8.10 -8.68
N GLY A 133 4.55 -7.83 -9.98
CA GLY A 133 5.39 -8.55 -10.92
C GLY A 133 4.76 -9.86 -11.40
N VAL A 134 5.63 -10.75 -11.84
CA VAL A 134 5.26 -12.02 -12.49
C VAL A 134 5.90 -13.19 -11.74
N SER A 135 5.13 -14.23 -11.47
CA SER A 135 5.58 -15.46 -10.81
C SER A 135 4.81 -16.69 -11.35
N GLU A 136 5.38 -17.89 -11.21
CA GLU A 136 4.59 -19.13 -11.37
C GLU A 136 3.64 -19.35 -10.18
N ASP A 137 3.98 -18.82 -9.00
CA ASP A 137 3.04 -18.72 -7.88
C ASP A 137 2.10 -17.54 -8.11
N CYS A 138 1.02 -17.77 -8.86
CA CYS A 138 0.08 -16.74 -9.30
C CYS A 138 -1.40 -17.13 -9.08
N LEU A 139 -1.68 -18.23 -8.37
CA LEU A 139 -3.05 -18.73 -8.16
C LEU A 139 -3.76 -17.99 -7.02
N TYR A 140 -4.06 -16.72 -7.27
CA TYR A 140 -4.69 -15.80 -6.32
C TYR A 140 -5.95 -15.13 -6.88
N LEU A 141 -6.90 -14.84 -6.00
CA LEU A 141 -8.12 -14.10 -6.29
C LEU A 141 -8.10 -12.70 -5.68
N ASN A 142 -8.85 -11.81 -6.31
CA ASN A 142 -9.14 -10.46 -5.82
C ASN A 142 -10.65 -10.30 -5.69
N LEU A 143 -11.13 -10.15 -4.46
CA LEU A 143 -12.56 -10.09 -4.12
C LEU A 143 -12.96 -8.63 -3.87
N TYR A 144 -14.07 -8.21 -4.47
CA TYR A 144 -14.63 -6.87 -4.32
C TYR A 144 -16.10 -7.00 -3.90
N ILE A 145 -16.42 -6.57 -2.69
CA ILE A 145 -17.74 -6.72 -2.08
C ILE A 145 -18.38 -5.33 -1.94
N PRO A 146 -19.46 -5.03 -2.68
CA PRO A 146 -20.16 -3.75 -2.53
C PRO A 146 -20.81 -3.66 -1.15
N ASP A 147 -20.98 -2.43 -0.64
CA ASP A 147 -21.60 -2.19 0.68
C ASP A 147 -23.13 -2.28 0.69
N GLY A 148 -23.74 -2.66 -0.44
CA GLY A 148 -25.18 -2.87 -0.59
C GLY A 148 -26.01 -1.58 -0.57
N LYS A 149 -25.37 -0.40 -0.60
CA LYS A 149 -26.06 0.89 -0.66
C LYS A 149 -26.13 1.35 -2.11
N PHE A 150 -27.34 1.39 -2.66
CA PHE A 150 -27.63 1.85 -4.02
C PHE A 150 -28.27 3.23 -3.99
#